data_AF-A0A966Q9I9-F1
#
_entry.id   AF-A0A966Q9I9-F1
#
_cell.length_a   1.000
_cell.length_b   1.000
_cell.length_c   1.000
_cell.angle_alpha   90.00
_cell.angle_beta   90.00
_cell.angle_gamma   90.00
#
_symmetry.space_group_name_H-M   'P 1'
#
loop_
_entity.id
_entity.type
_entity.pdbx_description
1 polymer ?
#
loop_
_entity_poly.entity_id
_entity_poly.type
_entity_poly.pdbx_seq_one_letter_code
_entity_poly.pdbx_strand_id
1 'polypeptide(L)'
;PPFGGGEQKEVQQNFPIRSGETAYLFLQHFIKMLKAGGRAGVVIKNTFLSNSDNASISLRKMLLEDCNLHTILDCPGGTFIGAGVKTVVLFFEKGKPTKKVWYYQLDPGRNMGKTNPLNDEDLAEFQKLQKTKKDSDKSWTREIKELDKETFDLSVKNPNGGEVVAHRMPEEILKEIEKLDQESAKVLAEIKKLL
;
A
#
# COMPACT_ATOMS: atom_id res chain seq x y z
N PRO A 1 9.04 -7.73 -2.06
CA PRO A 1 10.26 -7.10 -1.51
C PRO A 1 10.17 -7.06 0.02
N PRO A 2 11.29 -6.98 0.76
CA PRO A 2 11.24 -6.82 2.21
C PRO A 2 10.61 -5.47 2.60
N PHE A 3 10.00 -5.39 3.78
CA PHE A 3 9.41 -4.16 4.33
C PHE A 3 10.39 -3.46 5.27
N GLY A 4 10.52 -2.13 5.15
CA GLY A 4 11.16 -1.29 6.19
C GLY A 4 12.69 -1.40 6.28
N GLY A 5 13.35 -1.96 5.27
CA GLY A 5 14.81 -1.99 5.18
C GLY A 5 15.37 -0.73 4.51
N GLY A 6 16.48 -0.24 5.03
CA GLY A 6 17.29 0.82 4.42
C GLY A 6 18.53 0.24 3.72
N GLU A 7 18.80 0.62 2.48
CA GLU A 7 20.02 0.18 1.77
C GLU A 7 21.16 1.19 1.87
N GLN A 8 22.40 0.69 1.92
CA GLN A 8 23.61 1.51 1.99
C GLN A 8 23.78 2.36 0.72
N LYS A 9 24.39 3.56 0.85
CA LYS A 9 24.50 4.54 -0.25
C LYS A 9 25.22 3.96 -1.46
N GLU A 10 26.20 3.09 -1.25
CA GLU A 10 26.98 2.39 -2.26
C GLU A 10 26.09 1.48 -3.11
N VAL A 11 25.15 0.77 -2.49
CA VAL A 11 24.19 -0.09 -3.17
C VAL A 11 23.23 0.73 -4.04
N GLN A 12 22.77 1.88 -3.52
CA GLN A 12 21.85 2.76 -4.23
C GLN A 12 22.42 3.26 -5.56
N GLN A 13 23.75 3.40 -5.69
CA GLN A 13 24.40 3.84 -6.93
C GLN A 13 24.21 2.88 -8.11
N ASN A 14 23.86 1.62 -7.84
CA ASN A 14 23.60 0.61 -8.87
C ASN A 14 22.21 0.75 -9.53
N PHE A 15 21.38 1.69 -9.06
CA PHE A 15 20.01 1.87 -9.51
C PHE A 15 19.81 3.22 -10.20
N PRO A 16 19.02 3.28 -11.29
CA PRO A 16 18.69 4.56 -11.95
C PRO A 16 17.98 5.53 -11.01
N ILE A 17 17.03 5.03 -10.21
CA ILE A 17 16.36 5.80 -9.16
C ILE A 17 16.96 5.38 -7.83
N ARG A 18 17.81 6.25 -7.29
CA ARG A 18 18.44 6.06 -5.98
C ARG A 18 17.39 6.22 -4.89
N SER A 19 17.31 5.27 -3.98
CA SER A 19 16.42 5.33 -2.83
C SER A 19 17.00 4.56 -1.67
N GLY A 20 16.80 5.07 -0.45
CA GLY A 20 17.07 4.30 0.76
C GLY A 20 16.06 3.19 0.99
N GLU A 21 14.84 3.29 0.45
CA GLU A 21 13.80 2.28 0.63
C GLU A 21 14.09 1.05 -0.23
N THR A 22 14.42 -0.06 0.45
CA THR A 22 14.80 -1.33 -0.21
C THR A 22 13.71 -1.80 -1.18
N ALA A 23 12.43 -1.65 -0.82
CA ALA A 23 11.33 -2.07 -1.67
C ALA A 23 11.31 -1.36 -3.04
N TYR A 24 11.76 -0.11 -3.11
CA TYR A 24 11.83 0.66 -4.35
C TYR A 24 12.94 0.16 -5.26
N LEU A 25 14.08 -0.25 -4.69
CA LEU A 25 15.17 -0.84 -5.46
C LEU A 25 14.76 -2.19 -6.08
N PHE A 26 14.06 -3.03 -5.31
CA PHE A 26 13.51 -4.28 -5.83
C PHE A 26 12.46 -4.08 -6.92
N LEU A 27 11.55 -3.11 -6.77
CA LEU A 27 10.54 -2.85 -7.80
C LEU A 27 11.19 -2.45 -9.13
N GLN A 28 12.18 -1.55 -9.11
CA GLN A 28 12.99 -1.22 -10.28
C GLN A 28 13.68 -2.46 -10.86
N HIS A 29 14.26 -3.30 -10.00
CA HIS A 29 14.92 -4.53 -10.41
C HIS A 29 13.95 -5.50 -11.12
N PHE A 30 12.74 -5.69 -10.58
CA PHE A 30 11.72 -6.53 -11.19
C PHE A 30 11.30 -6.00 -12.57
N ILE A 31 11.03 -4.69 -12.67
CA ILE A 31 10.72 -4.04 -13.95
C ILE A 31 11.86 -4.27 -14.93
N LYS A 32 13.12 -4.10 -14.52
CA LYS A 32 14.29 -4.34 -15.38
C LYS A 32 14.39 -5.79 -15.85
N MET A 33 14.20 -6.76 -14.96
CA MET A 33 14.36 -8.19 -15.24
C MET A 33 13.25 -8.80 -16.09
N LEU A 34 12.04 -8.23 -16.05
CA LEU A 34 10.97 -8.68 -16.93
C LEU A 34 11.35 -8.48 -18.40
N LYS A 35 11.04 -9.48 -19.23
CA LYS A 35 11.05 -9.33 -20.70
C LYS A 35 9.84 -8.51 -21.13
N ALA A 36 9.86 -7.97 -22.36
CA ALA A 36 8.66 -7.37 -22.94
C ALA A 36 7.51 -8.40 -22.97
N GLY A 37 6.31 -7.99 -22.55
CA GLY A 37 5.16 -8.88 -22.32
C GLY A 37 5.22 -9.71 -21.03
N GLY A 38 6.31 -9.62 -20.26
CA GLY A 38 6.43 -10.26 -18.95
C GLY A 38 5.48 -9.61 -17.94
N ARG A 39 4.96 -10.42 -17.00
CA ARG A 39 3.95 -9.99 -16.01
C ARG A 39 4.45 -10.22 -14.59
N ALA A 40 4.05 -9.35 -13.67
CA ALA A 40 4.36 -9.50 -12.25
C ALA A 40 3.18 -9.10 -11.36
N GLY A 41 3.12 -9.72 -10.18
CA GLY A 41 2.34 -9.30 -9.03
C GLY A 41 3.29 -8.96 -7.90
N VAL A 42 3.32 -7.71 -7.43
CA VAL A 42 4.28 -7.24 -6.43
C VAL A 42 3.54 -6.68 -5.22
N VAL A 43 3.79 -7.27 -4.05
CA VAL A 43 3.32 -6.74 -2.76
C VAL A 43 4.25 -5.61 -2.31
N ILE A 44 3.68 -4.45 -2.00
CA ILE A 44 4.40 -3.27 -1.50
C ILE A 44 3.55 -2.50 -0.50
N LYS A 45 4.16 -1.68 0.36
CA LYS A 45 3.42 -0.78 1.26
C LYS A 45 2.54 0.16 0.45
N ASN A 46 1.32 0.44 0.94
CA ASN A 46 0.39 1.34 0.27
C ASN A 46 0.95 2.77 0.12
N THR A 47 1.85 3.18 1.01
CA THR A 47 2.53 4.48 0.98
C THR A 47 3.31 4.71 -0.31
N PHE A 48 3.73 3.65 -1.02
CA PHE A 48 4.31 3.79 -2.36
C PHE A 48 3.40 4.57 -3.32
N LEU A 49 2.07 4.46 -3.17
CA LEU A 49 1.11 5.09 -4.06
C LEU A 49 1.05 6.61 -3.92
N SER A 50 1.43 7.18 -2.77
CA SER A 50 1.22 8.60 -2.44
C SER A 50 2.44 9.31 -1.84
N ASN A 51 3.52 8.60 -1.51
CA ASN A 51 4.73 9.25 -0.98
C ASN A 51 5.22 10.34 -1.94
N SER A 52 5.66 11.47 -1.40
CA SER A 52 5.99 12.68 -2.14
C SER A 52 7.49 12.89 -2.37
N ASP A 53 8.34 11.95 -1.92
CA ASP A 53 9.76 12.01 -2.18
C ASP A 53 10.07 11.76 -3.67
N ASN A 54 11.15 12.37 -4.17
CA ASN A 54 11.52 12.29 -5.59
C ASN A 54 11.72 10.86 -6.09
N ALA A 55 12.16 9.93 -5.23
CA ALA A 55 12.39 8.55 -5.64
C ALA A 55 11.06 7.80 -5.85
N SER A 56 10.09 7.97 -4.95
CA SER A 56 8.76 7.37 -5.13
C SER A 56 8.01 7.94 -6.34
N ILE A 57 8.03 9.26 -6.53
CA ILE A 57 7.45 9.92 -7.72
C ILE A 57 8.07 9.38 -9.01
N SER A 58 9.41 9.38 -9.08
CA SER A 58 10.14 8.90 -10.26
C SER A 58 9.87 7.43 -10.56
N LEU A 59 9.71 6.61 -9.51
CA LEU A 59 9.43 5.19 -9.65
C LEU A 59 7.98 4.91 -10.07
N ARG A 60 7.01 5.67 -9.55
CA ARG A 60 5.62 5.61 -10.05
C ARG A 60 5.56 5.99 -11.52
N LYS A 61 6.25 7.07 -11.91
CA LYS A 61 6.36 7.48 -13.32
C LYS A 61 6.94 6.36 -14.19
N MET A 62 8.11 5.81 -13.82
CA MET A 62 8.72 4.68 -14.54
C MET A 62 7.77 3.49 -14.67
N LEU A 63 7.09 3.11 -13.58
CA LEU A 63 6.12 2.01 -13.59
C LEU A 63 4.97 2.28 -14.58
N LEU A 64 4.46 3.50 -14.64
CA LEU A 64 3.34 3.86 -15.51
C LEU A 64 3.76 4.01 -16.98
N GLU A 65 4.99 4.43 -17.26
CA GLU A 65 5.51 4.61 -18.63
C GLU A 65 5.99 3.29 -19.23
N ASP A 66 6.74 2.48 -18.47
CA ASP A 66 7.36 1.25 -18.97
C ASP A 66 6.46 0.03 -18.86
N CYS A 67 5.47 0.07 -17.96
CA CYS A 67 4.57 -1.05 -17.69
C CYS A 67 3.11 -0.64 -17.76
N ASN A 68 2.28 -1.63 -18.04
CA ASN A 68 0.84 -1.55 -18.01
C ASN A 68 0.39 -2.03 -16.63
N LEU A 69 0.43 -1.13 -15.65
CA LEU A 69 -0.14 -1.33 -14.32
C LEU A 69 -1.65 -1.38 -14.44
N HIS A 70 -2.17 -2.59 -14.60
CA HIS A 70 -3.55 -2.78 -14.98
C HIS A 70 -4.46 -3.03 -13.78
N THR A 71 -3.90 -3.43 -12.63
CA THR A 71 -4.66 -3.72 -11.42
C THR A 71 -3.88 -3.36 -10.16
N ILE A 72 -4.55 -2.70 -9.22
CA ILE A 72 -4.08 -2.50 -7.85
C ILE A 72 -5.10 -3.14 -6.90
N LEU A 73 -4.65 -4.10 -6.11
CA LEU A 73 -5.43 -4.68 -5.01
C LEU A 73 -5.02 -3.97 -3.71
N ASP A 74 -5.94 -3.20 -3.11
CA ASP A 74 -5.73 -2.59 -1.80
C ASP A 74 -6.10 -3.58 -0.70
N CYS A 75 -5.12 -3.95 0.12
CA CYS A 75 -5.32 -4.94 1.18
C CYS A 75 -5.55 -4.26 2.54
N PRO A 76 -6.45 -4.79 3.38
CA PRO A 76 -6.65 -4.28 4.72
C PRO A 76 -5.39 -4.49 5.57
N GLY A 77 -5.28 -3.71 6.66
CA GLY A 77 -4.20 -3.88 7.64
C GLY A 77 -4.19 -5.30 8.20
N GLY A 78 -3.00 -5.83 8.47
CA GLY A 78 -2.83 -7.19 9.00
C GLY A 78 -2.85 -8.31 7.95
N THR A 79 -3.10 -7.99 6.67
CA THR A 79 -2.99 -8.97 5.56
C THR A 79 -1.58 -9.56 5.46
N PHE A 80 -0.56 -8.69 5.52
CA PHE A 80 0.84 -9.11 5.58
C PHE A 80 1.44 -8.71 6.93
N ILE A 81 1.78 -9.71 7.74
CA ILE A 81 2.38 -9.52 9.06
C ILE A 81 3.77 -8.87 8.91
N GLY A 82 4.08 -7.91 9.78
CA GLY A 82 5.38 -7.22 9.78
C GLY A 82 5.51 -6.06 8.79
N ALA A 83 4.47 -5.76 7.99
CA ALA A 83 4.49 -4.59 7.11
C ALA A 83 4.41 -3.25 7.86
N GLY A 84 3.79 -3.25 9.05
CA GLY A 84 3.57 -2.06 9.90
C GLY A 84 2.51 -1.07 9.38
N VAL A 85 2.10 -1.21 8.12
CA VAL A 85 1.10 -0.39 7.44
C VAL A 85 0.27 -1.27 6.50
N LYS A 86 -0.78 -0.70 5.89
CA LYS A 86 -1.51 -1.36 4.80
C LYS A 86 -0.58 -1.62 3.61
N THR A 87 -0.92 -2.64 2.84
CA THR A 87 -0.15 -3.06 1.66
C THR A 87 -1.06 -3.11 0.45
N VAL A 88 -0.47 -2.97 -0.72
CA VAL A 88 -1.15 -3.18 -2.00
C VAL A 88 -0.43 -4.24 -2.81
N VAL A 89 -1.15 -4.89 -3.72
CA VAL A 89 -0.57 -5.76 -4.75
C VAL A 89 -0.68 -5.06 -6.09
N LEU A 90 0.47 -4.78 -6.72
CA LEU A 90 0.59 -4.19 -8.05
C LEU A 90 0.64 -5.31 -9.09
N PHE A 91 -0.31 -5.34 -10.02
CA PHE A 91 -0.26 -6.26 -11.16
C PHE A 91 0.02 -5.49 -12.45
N PHE A 92 1.11 -5.84 -13.12
CA PHE A 92 1.54 -5.13 -14.31
C PHE A 92 2.20 -6.03 -15.35
N GLU A 93 2.16 -5.58 -16.60
CA GLU A 93 2.85 -6.19 -17.76
C GLU A 93 3.88 -5.20 -18.32
N LYS A 94 5.12 -5.63 -18.56
CA LYS A 94 6.16 -4.75 -19.11
C LYS A 94 6.01 -4.55 -20.63
N GLY A 95 6.34 -3.34 -21.09
CA GLY A 95 6.51 -3.01 -22.50
C GLY A 95 5.31 -2.31 -23.13
N LYS A 96 4.33 -1.92 -22.33
CA LYS A 96 3.20 -1.08 -22.76
C LYS A 96 2.94 -0.05 -21.67
N PRO A 97 2.78 1.25 -22.00
CA PRO A 97 2.44 2.24 -20.99
C PRO A 97 1.06 1.97 -20.40
N THR A 98 0.89 2.32 -19.13
CA THR A 98 -0.40 2.29 -18.45
C THR A 98 -1.34 3.33 -19.07
N LYS A 99 -2.60 2.96 -19.27
CA LYS A 99 -3.66 3.90 -19.73
C LYS A 99 -4.72 4.13 -18.67
N LYS A 100 -5.07 3.06 -17.97
CA LYS A 100 -6.04 3.04 -16.88
C LYS A 100 -5.68 1.95 -15.90
N VAL A 101 -6.00 2.17 -14.63
CA VAL A 101 -5.76 1.24 -13.53
C VAL A 101 -7.12 0.85 -12.96
N TRP A 102 -7.34 -0.45 -12.81
CA TRP A 102 -8.51 -0.97 -12.10
C TRP A 102 -8.12 -1.24 -10.64
N TYR A 103 -8.86 -0.64 -9.71
CA TYR A 103 -8.65 -0.78 -8.27
C TYR A 103 -9.66 -1.77 -7.71
N TYR A 104 -9.23 -2.54 -6.72
CA TYR A 104 -10.11 -3.35 -5.91
C TYR A 104 -9.73 -3.16 -4.44
N GLN A 105 -10.67 -2.69 -3.62
CA GLN A 105 -10.52 -2.62 -2.18
C GLN A 105 -10.97 -3.93 -1.56
N LEU A 106 -10.02 -4.70 -1.02
CA LEU A 106 -10.32 -5.93 -0.32
C LEU A 106 -10.94 -5.60 1.04
N ASP A 107 -12.18 -6.03 1.22
CA ASP A 107 -12.85 -6.03 2.51
C ASP A 107 -13.34 -7.45 2.85
N PRO A 108 -12.64 -8.14 3.77
CA PRO A 108 -12.99 -9.48 4.25
C PRO A 108 -14.12 -9.46 5.31
N GLY A 109 -14.61 -8.29 5.73
CA GLY A 109 -15.63 -8.13 6.77
C GLY A 109 -15.14 -8.45 8.19
N ARG A 110 -13.83 -8.57 8.38
CA ARG A 110 -13.19 -8.93 9.66
C ARG A 110 -11.75 -8.41 9.75
N ASN A 111 -11.21 -8.32 10.95
CA ASN A 111 -9.81 -7.91 11.16
C ASN A 111 -8.84 -9.01 10.74
N MET A 112 -7.89 -8.69 9.85
CA MET A 112 -6.85 -9.64 9.45
C MET A 112 -5.70 -9.69 10.45
N GLY A 113 -5.06 -10.86 10.56
CA GLY A 113 -3.85 -11.03 11.38
C GLY A 113 -3.43 -12.48 11.50
N LYS A 114 -2.51 -12.77 12.44
CA LYS A 114 -1.94 -14.11 12.61
C LYS A 114 -2.99 -15.20 12.85
N THR A 115 -4.04 -14.89 13.61
CA THR A 115 -5.12 -15.83 13.94
C THR A 115 -6.26 -15.82 12.94
N ASN A 116 -6.29 -14.83 12.04
CA ASN A 116 -7.32 -14.68 11.03
C ASN A 116 -6.66 -14.23 9.71
N PRO A 117 -5.94 -15.14 9.02
CA PRO A 117 -5.23 -14.81 7.81
C PRO A 117 -6.17 -14.65 6.62
N LEU A 118 -5.63 -14.04 5.57
CA LEU A 118 -6.24 -14.05 4.24
C LEU A 118 -6.40 -15.49 3.75
N ASN A 119 -7.57 -15.80 3.18
CA ASN A 119 -7.85 -17.10 2.55
C ASN A 119 -8.36 -16.93 1.11
N ASP A 120 -8.65 -18.05 0.45
CA ASP A 120 -9.08 -18.07 -0.95
C ASP A 120 -10.50 -17.50 -1.13
N GLU A 121 -11.38 -17.72 -0.15
CA GLU A 121 -12.75 -17.21 -0.16
C GLU A 121 -12.78 -15.67 -0.16
N ASP A 122 -11.88 -15.03 0.59
CA ASP A 122 -11.72 -13.56 0.61
C ASP A 122 -11.41 -12.98 -0.78
N LEU A 123 -10.68 -13.75 -1.60
CA LEU A 123 -10.23 -13.34 -2.93
C LEU A 123 -11.17 -13.78 -4.05
N ALA A 124 -12.22 -14.57 -3.75
CA ALA A 124 -13.08 -15.15 -4.78
C ALA A 124 -13.78 -14.06 -5.64
N GLU A 125 -14.30 -13.01 -4.98
CA GLU A 125 -14.92 -11.87 -5.66
C GLU A 125 -13.92 -11.09 -6.50
N PHE A 126 -12.74 -10.79 -5.95
CA PHE A 126 -11.64 -10.14 -6.66
C PHE A 126 -11.28 -10.92 -7.94
N GLN A 127 -11.05 -12.23 -7.84
CA GLN A 127 -10.69 -13.06 -8.99
C GLN A 127 -11.79 -13.09 -10.05
N LYS A 128 -13.07 -13.09 -9.65
CA LYS A 128 -14.20 -13.02 -10.55
C LYS A 128 -14.24 -11.68 -11.29
N LEU A 129 -14.14 -10.57 -10.57
CA LEU A 129 -14.25 -9.22 -11.14
C LEU A 129 -13.00 -8.81 -11.93
N GLN A 130 -11.81 -9.26 -11.55
CA GLN A 130 -10.55 -8.93 -12.22
C GLN A 130 -10.54 -9.41 -13.68
N LYS A 131 -11.19 -10.55 -13.99
CA LYS A 131 -11.28 -11.08 -15.36
C LYS A 131 -11.97 -10.11 -16.31
N THR A 132 -13.02 -9.44 -15.85
CA THR A 132 -13.80 -8.49 -16.65
C THR A 132 -13.44 -7.03 -16.34
N LYS A 133 -12.69 -6.77 -15.27
CA LYS A 133 -12.44 -5.44 -14.69
C LYS A 133 -13.72 -4.63 -14.54
N LYS A 134 -14.76 -5.29 -14.00
CA LYS A 134 -16.07 -4.66 -13.83
C LYS A 134 -16.02 -3.81 -12.55
N ASP A 135 -16.58 -2.61 -12.63
CA ASP A 135 -16.74 -1.74 -11.47
C ASP A 135 -17.87 -2.25 -10.56
N SER A 136 -17.72 -2.02 -9.27
CA SER A 136 -18.61 -2.47 -8.18
C SER A 136 -18.42 -1.58 -6.96
N ASP A 137 -19.12 -1.87 -5.86
CA ASP A 137 -18.94 -1.15 -4.59
C ASP A 137 -17.50 -1.24 -4.04
N LYS A 138 -16.75 -2.28 -4.43
CA LYS A 138 -15.35 -2.50 -4.03
C LYS A 138 -14.35 -2.23 -5.15
N SER A 139 -14.79 -1.92 -6.37
CA SER A 139 -13.89 -1.79 -7.51
C SER A 139 -14.25 -0.66 -8.47
N TRP A 140 -13.24 0.03 -8.97
CA TRP A 140 -13.43 1.15 -9.88
C TRP A 140 -12.22 1.30 -10.81
N THR A 141 -12.43 1.95 -11.95
CA THR A 141 -11.38 2.24 -12.91
C THR A 141 -11.02 3.72 -12.87
N ARG A 142 -9.72 4.04 -12.91
CA ARG A 142 -9.21 5.41 -13.06
C ARG A 142 -8.33 5.51 -14.29
N GLU A 143 -8.52 6.54 -15.11
CA GLU A 143 -7.64 6.83 -16.24
C GLU A 143 -6.39 7.56 -15.75
N ILE A 144 -5.21 7.17 -16.27
CA ILE A 144 -3.97 7.80 -15.79
C ILE A 144 -3.78 9.24 -16.29
N LYS A 145 -4.54 9.64 -17.32
CA LYS A 145 -4.53 11.02 -17.83
C LYS A 145 -5.07 12.04 -16.83
N GLU A 146 -5.83 11.56 -15.84
CA GLU A 146 -6.43 12.33 -14.75
C GLU A 146 -5.52 12.37 -13.50
N LEU A 147 -4.33 11.76 -13.56
CA LEU A 147 -3.35 11.88 -12.49
C LEU A 147 -2.71 13.27 -12.53
N ASP A 148 -2.37 13.74 -11.35
CA ASP A 148 -1.44 14.85 -11.20
C ASP A 148 -0.07 14.43 -11.79
N LYS A 149 0.45 15.24 -12.72
CA LYS A 149 1.66 14.93 -13.50
C LYS A 149 2.95 15.24 -12.75
N GLU A 150 2.89 15.91 -11.61
CA GLU A 150 4.05 16.21 -10.78
C GLU A 150 4.27 15.11 -9.74
N THR A 151 3.19 14.63 -9.16
CA THR A 151 3.21 13.64 -8.07
C THR A 151 3.04 12.21 -8.56
N PHE A 152 2.34 11.99 -9.68
CA PHE A 152 1.91 10.66 -10.13
C PHE A 152 1.18 9.88 -9.02
N ASP A 153 0.37 10.55 -8.20
CA ASP A 153 -0.32 9.94 -7.06
C ASP A 153 -1.37 8.91 -7.53
N LEU A 154 -1.17 7.66 -7.09
CA LEU A 154 -2.01 6.51 -7.38
C LEU A 154 -2.91 6.11 -6.21
N SER A 155 -2.85 6.83 -5.09
CA SER A 155 -3.77 6.61 -3.97
C SER A 155 -5.15 7.10 -4.35
N VAL A 156 -6.16 6.25 -4.12
CA VAL A 156 -7.55 6.60 -4.37
C VAL A 156 -8.37 6.05 -3.23
N LYS A 157 -9.13 6.92 -2.55
CA LYS A 157 -10.21 6.46 -1.68
C LYS A 157 -11.29 5.85 -2.56
N ASN A 158 -11.83 4.71 -2.15
CA ASN A 158 -12.91 4.07 -2.87
C ASN A 158 -14.09 5.06 -3.05
N PRO A 159 -14.44 5.44 -4.29
CA PRO A 159 -15.49 6.41 -4.55
C PRO A 159 -16.89 5.89 -4.20
N ASN A 160 -17.04 4.57 -4.11
CA ASN A 160 -18.31 3.89 -3.84
C ASN A 160 -18.41 3.47 -2.36
N GLY A 161 -17.30 3.48 -1.63
CA GLY A 161 -17.27 3.26 -0.20
C GLY A 161 -17.69 4.53 0.51
N GLY A 162 -18.99 4.69 0.75
CA GLY A 162 -19.50 5.77 1.60
C GLY A 162 -18.68 5.91 2.87
N GLU A 163 -18.56 7.14 3.39
CA GLU A 163 -17.75 7.45 4.58
C GLU A 163 -18.20 6.64 5.81
N VAL A 164 -17.74 5.40 5.93
CA VAL A 164 -17.67 4.72 7.23
C VAL A 164 -16.33 5.11 7.82
N VAL A 165 -16.17 6.42 8.06
CA VAL A 165 -15.18 6.81 9.03
C VAL A 165 -15.84 6.59 10.37
N ALA A 166 -15.57 5.42 10.95
CA ALA A 166 -15.67 5.24 12.38
C ALA A 166 -14.60 6.14 13.03
N HIS A 167 -14.80 7.46 12.96
CA HIS A 167 -14.13 8.38 13.84
C HIS A 167 -14.63 8.01 15.22
N ARG A 168 -13.75 7.46 16.08
CA ARG A 168 -13.92 7.65 17.51
C ARG A 168 -14.13 9.14 17.70
N MET A 169 -15.18 9.51 18.44
CA MET A 169 -15.44 10.92 18.67
C MET A 169 -14.22 11.50 19.39
N PRO A 170 -13.75 12.73 19.07
CA PRO A 170 -12.59 13.34 19.73
C PRO A 170 -12.61 13.23 21.26
N GLU A 171 -13.80 13.25 21.86
CA GLU A 171 -14.05 13.07 23.29
C GLU A 171 -13.70 11.66 23.79
N GLU A 172 -13.94 10.61 22.99
CA GLU A 172 -13.56 9.23 23.33
C GLU A 172 -12.05 9.07 23.27
N ILE A 173 -11.40 9.70 22.29
CA ILE A 173 -9.94 9.71 22.16
C ILE A 173 -9.31 10.44 23.36
N LEU A 174 -9.87 11.59 23.75
CA LEU A 174 -9.43 12.35 24.93
C LEU A 174 -9.56 11.54 26.22
N LYS A 175 -10.68 10.86 26.45
CA LYS A 175 -10.87 10.00 27.63
C LYS A 175 -9.86 8.86 27.70
N GLU A 176 -9.53 8.27 26.57
CA GLU A 176 -8.54 7.20 26.50
C GLU A 176 -7.13 7.73 26.80
N ILE A 177 -6.77 8.91 26.28
CA ILE A 177 -5.50 9.59 26.59
C ILE A 177 -5.41 9.87 28.10
N GLU A 178 -6.43 10.49 28.70
CA GLU A 178 -6.45 10.79 30.13
C GLU A 178 -6.28 9.53 30.99
N LYS A 179 -6.92 8.42 30.60
CA LYS A 179 -6.79 7.14 31.29
C LYS A 179 -5.36 6.61 31.21
N LEU A 180 -4.75 6.63 30.02
CA LEU A 180 -3.37 6.15 29.81
C LEU A 180 -2.35 7.01 30.57
N ASP A 181 -2.58 8.32 30.67
CA ASP A 181 -1.74 9.23 31.46
C ASP A 181 -1.84 8.91 32.96
N GLN A 182 -3.03 8.63 33.47
CA GLN A 182 -3.21 8.21 34.87
C GLN A 182 -2.53 6.88 35.17
N GLU A 183 -2.61 5.91 34.26
CA GLU A 183 -1.91 4.63 34.39
C GLU A 183 -0.38 4.84 34.38
N SER A 184 0.12 5.65 33.46
CA SER A 184 1.55 6.00 33.37
C SER A 184 2.06 6.70 34.63
N ALA A 185 1.27 7.63 35.19
CA ALA A 185 1.61 8.32 36.43
C ALA A 185 1.69 7.37 37.62
N LYS A 186 0.80 6.37 37.71
CA LYS A 186 0.86 5.32 38.76
C LYS A 186 2.13 4.49 38.65
N VAL A 187 2.45 4.01 37.44
CA VAL A 187 3.67 3.21 37.20
C VAL A 187 4.92 4.02 37.56
N LEU A 188 5.00 5.29 37.19
CA LEU A 188 6.11 6.16 37.55
C LEU A 188 6.23 6.37 39.07
N ALA A 189 5.11 6.50 39.77
CA ALA A 189 5.10 6.62 41.22
C ALA A 189 5.58 5.34 41.93
N GLU A 190 5.23 4.16 41.40
CA GLU A 190 5.75 2.88 41.89
C GLU A 190 7.26 2.77 41.69
N ILE A 191 7.77 3.13 40.51
CA ILE A 191 9.22 3.13 40.23
C ILE A 191 9.96 4.08 41.17
N LYS A 192 9.43 5.27 41.43
CA LYS A 192 10.03 6.24 42.37
C LYS A 192 10.13 5.72 43.80
N LYS A 193 9.28 4.78 44.22
CA LYS A 193 9.35 4.17 45.56
C LYS A 193 10.44 3.10 45.69
N LEU A 194 10.99 2.65 44.56
CA LEU A 194 12.07 1.64 44.49
C LEU A 194 13.47 2.28 44.42
N LEU A 195 13.55 3.61 44.35
CA LEU A 195 14.76 4.43 44.42
C LEU A 195 14.91 5.03 45.81
#